data_AF-A0A2U9PX18-F1
#
_entry.id   AF-A0A2U9PX18-F1
#
_cell.length_a   1.000
_cell.length_b   1.000
_cell.length_c   1.000
_cell.angle_alpha   90.00
_cell.angle_beta   90.00
_cell.angle_gamma   90.00
#
_symmetry.space_group_name_H-M   'P 1'
#
loop_
_entity.id
_entity.type
_entity.pdbx_description
1 polymer ?
#
loop_
_entity_poly.entity_id
_entity_poly.type
_entity_poly.pdbx_seq_one_letter_code
_entity_poly.pdbx_strand_id
1 'polypeptide(L)'
;MNARPFSTEDVALLAKRYRGARGLQRLRTALPLVDGGAESPRETWLRLLFVDAGLPYPTTQYVVLDESGRYVRRLDMVWEEFRVGAEYDGEQHLTSRGQYVLDVQVSRVLQRLGWHVIHVIKEDWPTEVVGEARTALLARGWRPRK
;
A
#
# COMPACT_ATOMS: atom_id res chain seq x y z
N MET A 1 23.07 -4.60 -3.65
CA MET A 1 23.05 -3.15 -3.35
C MET A 1 22.84 -3.03 -1.84
N ASN A 2 23.83 -2.57 -1.07
CA ASN A 2 23.77 -2.55 0.40
C ASN A 2 23.10 -1.25 0.87
N ALA A 3 21.77 -1.18 0.82
CA ALA A 3 21.02 -0.10 1.44
C ALA A 3 20.94 -0.35 2.94
N ARG A 4 21.45 0.58 3.76
CA ARG A 4 21.20 0.62 5.21
C ARG A 4 19.91 1.40 5.44
N PRO A 5 19.04 1.01 6.38
CA PRO A 5 17.88 1.81 6.73
C PRO A 5 18.32 3.19 7.23
N PHE A 6 17.68 4.25 6.74
CA PHE A 6 17.90 5.64 7.13
C PHE A 6 16.54 6.33 7.29
N SER A 7 16.44 7.30 8.21
CA SER A 7 15.19 8.05 8.40
C SER A 7 15.03 9.15 7.33
N THR A 8 13.79 9.60 7.13
CA THR A 8 13.53 10.79 6.29
C THR A 8 14.21 12.05 6.85
N GLU A 9 14.41 12.12 8.16
CA GLU A 9 15.14 13.18 8.85
C GLU A 9 16.62 13.16 8.53
N ASP A 10 17.26 11.98 8.48
CA ASP A 10 18.66 11.82 8.10
C ASP A 10 18.90 12.34 6.68
N VAL A 11 17.96 12.03 5.77
CA VAL A 11 18.00 12.49 4.38
C VAL A 11 17.75 14.00 4.28
N ALA A 12 16.85 14.55 5.08
CA ALA A 12 16.60 15.99 5.14
C ALA A 12 17.84 16.76 5.63
N LEU A 13 18.55 16.22 6.63
CA LEU A 13 19.79 16.78 7.16
C LEU A 13 20.90 16.77 6.12
N LEU A 14 21.04 15.67 5.37
CA LEU A 14 21.99 15.58 4.25
C LEU A 14 21.64 16.56 3.13
N ALA A 15 20.36 16.73 2.78
CA ALA A 15 19.92 17.70 1.77
C ALA A 15 20.21 19.15 2.19
N LYS A 16 20.09 19.49 3.48
CA LYS A 16 20.49 20.80 4.01
C LYS A 16 22.01 21.01 3.98
N ARG A 17 22.79 19.97 4.25
CA ARG A 17 24.26 20.01 4.25
C ARG A 17 24.84 20.17 2.84
N TYR A 18 24.25 19.52 1.84
CA TYR A 18 24.75 19.50 0.45
C TYR A 18 23.81 20.22 -0.54
N ARG A 19 23.68 21.54 -0.40
CA ARG A 19 22.71 22.37 -1.16
C ARG A 19 22.90 22.38 -2.70
N GLY A 20 24.03 21.90 -3.22
CA GLY A 20 24.34 21.84 -4.66
C GLY A 20 24.36 20.43 -5.26
N ALA A 21 23.98 19.39 -4.51
CA ALA A 21 24.01 18.03 -5.03
C ALA A 21 22.97 17.84 -6.14
N ARG A 22 23.38 17.14 -7.21
CA ARG A 22 22.47 16.75 -8.30
C ARG A 22 21.32 15.90 -7.73
N GLY A 23 20.08 16.22 -8.10
CA GLY A 23 18.89 15.50 -7.64
C GLY A 23 18.18 16.08 -6.42
N LEU A 24 18.68 17.17 -5.81
CA LEU A 24 18.06 17.78 -4.62
C LEU A 24 16.60 18.22 -4.83
N GLN A 25 16.26 18.70 -6.03
CA GLN A 25 14.90 19.10 -6.35
C GLN A 25 13.95 17.89 -6.38
N ARG A 26 14.37 16.78 -7.01
CA ARG A 26 13.62 15.51 -6.99
C ARG A 26 13.51 14.96 -5.56
N LEU A 27 14.58 15.08 -4.78
CA LEU A 27 14.60 14.67 -3.38
C LEU A 27 13.59 15.48 -2.55
N ARG A 28 13.49 16.79 -2.74
CA ARG A 28 12.51 17.64 -2.04
C ARG A 28 11.06 17.29 -2.38
N THR A 29 10.79 16.85 -3.60
CA THR A 29 9.46 16.37 -4.00
C THR A 29 9.19 14.96 -3.47
N ALA A 30 10.20 14.08 -3.48
CA ALA A 30 10.04 12.69 -3.08
C ALA A 30 10.03 12.50 -1.56
N LEU A 31 10.76 13.30 -0.80
CA LEU A 31 10.95 13.10 0.65
C LEU A 31 9.64 13.18 1.46
N PRO A 32 8.70 14.10 1.18
CA PRO A 32 7.37 14.09 1.80
C PRO A 32 6.50 12.89 1.38
N LEU A 33 6.86 12.23 0.27
CA LEU A 33 6.17 11.05 -0.25
C LEU A 33 6.80 9.76 0.26
N VAL A 34 7.92 9.81 1.00
CA VAL A 34 8.52 8.60 1.56
C VAL A 34 7.64 8.09 2.70
N ASP A 35 7.21 6.85 2.55
CA ASP A 35 6.57 6.08 3.61
C ASP A 35 7.53 4.95 3.98
N GLY A 36 7.87 4.85 5.26
CA GLY A 36 8.77 3.82 5.78
C GLY A 36 8.19 2.41 5.70
N GLY A 37 6.90 2.27 5.38
CA GLY A 37 6.22 0.98 5.23
C GLY A 37 6.20 0.40 3.81
N ALA A 38 6.47 1.16 2.76
CA ALA A 38 6.46 0.58 1.41
C ALA A 38 7.70 -0.30 1.19
N GLU A 39 7.49 -1.60 1.00
CA GLU A 39 8.56 -2.59 0.84
C GLU A 39 9.01 -2.73 -0.63
N SER A 40 8.22 -2.18 -1.57
CA SER A 40 8.57 -2.13 -2.99
C SER A 40 8.26 -0.77 -3.67
N PRO A 41 8.96 -0.43 -4.78
CA PRO A 41 8.61 0.73 -5.60
C PRO A 41 7.17 0.69 -6.14
N ARG A 42 6.61 -0.51 -6.34
CA ARG A 42 5.24 -0.70 -6.83
C ARG A 42 4.20 -0.37 -5.77
N GLU A 43 4.43 -0.77 -4.52
CA GLU A 43 3.61 -0.32 -3.38
C GLU A 43 3.69 1.20 -3.23
N THR A 44 4.87 1.80 -3.34
CA THR A 44 4.98 3.26 -3.29
C THR A 44 4.16 3.92 -4.40
N TRP A 45 4.26 3.41 -5.64
CA TRP A 45 3.48 3.91 -6.78
C TRP A 45 1.97 3.75 -6.56
N LEU A 46 1.51 2.60 -6.07
CA LEU A 46 0.10 2.33 -5.83
C LEU A 46 -0.47 3.23 -4.71
N ARG A 47 0.30 3.46 -3.65
CA ARG A 47 -0.10 4.41 -2.59
C ARG A 47 -0.26 5.82 -3.13
N LEU A 48 0.70 6.27 -3.93
CA LEU A 48 0.64 7.59 -4.56
C LEU A 48 -0.53 7.69 -5.54
N LEU A 49 -0.80 6.63 -6.31
CA LEU A 49 -1.96 6.57 -7.21
C LEU A 49 -3.27 6.84 -6.46
N PHE A 50 -3.47 6.23 -5.30
CA PHE A 50 -4.67 6.46 -4.49
C PHE A 50 -4.73 7.86 -3.89
N VAL A 51 -3.62 8.34 -3.32
CA VAL A 51 -3.54 9.67 -2.70
C VAL A 51 -3.76 10.78 -3.72
N ASP A 52 -3.10 10.70 -4.89
CA ASP A 52 -3.22 11.67 -5.97
C ASP A 52 -4.64 11.68 -6.57
N ALA A 53 -5.36 10.55 -6.49
CA ALA A 53 -6.77 10.44 -6.86
C ALA A 53 -7.76 10.98 -5.80
N GLY A 54 -7.26 11.52 -4.69
CA GLY A 54 -8.07 12.10 -3.61
C GLY A 54 -8.80 11.07 -2.74
N LEU A 55 -8.32 9.82 -2.71
CA LEU A 55 -8.75 8.84 -1.71
C LEU A 55 -8.14 9.18 -0.33
N PRO A 56 -8.72 8.69 0.78
CA PRO A 56 -8.11 8.87 2.09
C PRO A 56 -6.73 8.23 2.12
N TYR A 57 -5.85 8.67 3.01
CA TYR A 57 -4.53 8.06 3.14
C TYR A 57 -4.67 6.62 3.67
N PRO A 58 -4.16 5.60 2.95
CA PRO A 58 -4.14 4.24 3.47
C PRO A 58 -3.02 4.07 4.50
N THR A 59 -3.24 3.20 5.48
CA THR A 59 -2.20 2.67 6.37
C THR A 59 -1.46 1.56 5.64
N THR A 60 -0.13 1.62 5.58
CA THR A 60 0.67 0.58 4.92
C THR A 60 1.03 -0.58 5.86
N GLN A 61 1.30 -1.75 5.30
CA GLN A 61 1.82 -2.93 6.01
C GLN A 61 0.99 -3.32 7.24
N TYR A 62 -0.33 -3.23 7.11
CA TYR A 62 -1.26 -3.45 8.20
C TYR A 62 -1.47 -4.93 8.45
N VAL A 63 -1.30 -5.34 9.71
CA VAL A 63 -1.51 -6.73 10.14
C VAL A 63 -2.97 -6.93 10.52
N VAL A 64 -3.67 -7.74 9.73
CA VAL A 64 -5.01 -8.22 10.05
C VAL A 64 -4.92 -9.39 11.03
N LEU A 65 -5.63 -9.26 12.14
CA LEU A 65 -5.82 -10.30 13.14
C LEU A 65 -7.26 -10.84 13.08
N ASP A 66 -7.46 -12.10 13.45
CA ASP A 66 -8.79 -12.66 13.67
C ASP A 66 -9.38 -12.23 15.03
N GLU A 67 -10.62 -12.61 15.30
CA GLU A 67 -11.33 -12.28 16.54
C GLU A 67 -10.63 -12.82 17.81
N SER A 68 -9.77 -13.82 17.67
CA SER A 68 -8.94 -14.37 18.76
C SER A 68 -7.55 -13.74 18.87
N GLY A 69 -7.25 -12.72 18.06
CA GLY A 69 -5.96 -12.05 18.01
C GLY A 69 -4.88 -12.81 17.23
N ARG A 70 -5.24 -13.85 16.47
CA ARG A 70 -4.26 -14.59 15.66
C ARG A 70 -3.99 -13.89 14.35
N TYR A 71 -2.73 -13.93 13.92
CA TYR A 71 -2.29 -13.41 12.63
C TYR A 71 -3.06 -14.06 11.47
N VAL A 72 -3.60 -13.23 10.57
CA VAL A 72 -4.25 -13.67 9.33
C VAL A 72 -3.38 -13.33 8.12
N ARG A 73 -3.10 -12.04 7.93
CA ARG A 73 -2.27 -11.53 6.82
C ARG A 73 -1.80 -10.11 7.11
N ARG A 74 -0.64 -9.75 6.56
CA ARG A 74 -0.20 -8.37 6.44
C ARG A 74 -0.56 -7.87 5.04
N LEU A 75 -1.39 -6.83 4.97
CA LEU A 75 -1.82 -6.20 3.72
C LEU A 75 -0.92 -5.00 3.41
N ASP A 76 -0.58 -4.78 2.14
CA ASP A 76 0.31 -3.68 1.73
C ASP A 76 -0.26 -2.32 2.10
N MET A 77 -1.56 -2.13 1.89
CA MET A 77 -2.30 -0.89 2.16
C MET A 77 -3.71 -1.19 2.63
N VAL A 78 -4.19 -0.43 3.62
CA VAL A 78 -5.55 -0.55 4.11
C VAL A 78 -6.18 0.80 4.44
N TRP A 79 -7.49 0.87 4.30
CA TRP A 79 -8.33 1.81 5.00
C TRP A 79 -9.12 1.06 6.08
N GLU A 80 -8.52 0.98 7.27
CA GLU A 80 -8.99 0.15 8.40
C GLU A 80 -10.44 0.42 8.78
N GLU A 81 -10.83 1.71 8.89
CA GLU A 81 -12.19 2.13 9.23
C GLU A 81 -13.24 1.53 8.28
N PHE A 82 -12.88 1.35 7.02
CA PHE A 82 -13.77 0.84 5.98
C PHE A 82 -13.57 -0.67 5.73
N ARG A 83 -12.55 -1.30 6.35
CA ARG A 83 -12.11 -2.67 6.06
C ARG A 83 -11.89 -2.90 4.57
N VAL A 84 -11.23 -1.95 3.91
CA VAL A 84 -10.79 -2.06 2.51
C VAL A 84 -9.28 -2.19 2.50
N GLY A 85 -8.75 -3.16 1.75
CA GLY A 85 -7.31 -3.34 1.55
C GLY A 85 -6.96 -3.32 0.07
N ALA A 86 -5.71 -3.04 -0.24
CA ALA A 86 -5.13 -3.19 -1.57
C ALA A 86 -3.78 -3.87 -1.45
N GLU A 87 -3.53 -4.86 -2.31
CA GLU A 87 -2.26 -5.58 -2.43
C GLU A 87 -1.75 -5.47 -3.87
N TYR A 88 -0.45 -5.24 -4.05
CA TYR A 88 0.16 -5.28 -5.37
C TYR A 88 0.75 -6.67 -5.63
N ASP A 89 0.11 -7.46 -6.49
CA ASP A 89 0.57 -8.80 -6.84
C ASP A 89 1.63 -8.73 -7.94
N GLY A 90 2.87 -9.06 -7.58
CA GLY A 90 3.97 -9.23 -8.53
C GLY A 90 3.88 -10.53 -9.33
N GLU A 91 4.57 -10.60 -10.48
CA GLU A 91 4.63 -11.78 -11.36
C GLU A 91 5.12 -13.08 -10.66
N GLN A 92 5.68 -12.98 -9.44
CA GLN A 92 6.29 -14.10 -8.70
C GLN A 92 5.31 -15.00 -7.94
N HIS A 93 4.01 -14.65 -7.82
CA HIS A 93 3.05 -15.45 -7.04
C HIS A 93 2.54 -16.72 -7.74
N LEU A 94 2.77 -16.88 -9.04
CA LEU A 94 2.09 -17.90 -9.85
C LEU A 94 2.72 -19.31 -9.83
N THR A 95 3.85 -19.53 -9.15
CA THR A 95 4.66 -20.76 -9.33
C THR A 95 4.51 -21.84 -8.25
N SER A 96 3.80 -21.57 -7.14
CA SER A 96 3.64 -22.54 -6.04
C SER A 96 2.18 -22.89 -5.75
N ARG A 97 1.83 -24.18 -5.93
CA ARG A 97 0.52 -24.72 -5.56
C ARG A 97 0.22 -24.52 -4.06
N GLY A 98 1.24 -24.63 -3.20
CA GLY A 98 1.10 -24.43 -1.76
C GLY A 98 0.72 -22.99 -1.42
N GLN A 99 1.38 -22.02 -2.06
CA GLN A 99 1.09 -20.60 -1.87
C GLN A 99 -0.34 -20.27 -2.31
N TYR A 100 -0.76 -20.77 -3.48
CA TYR A 100 -2.13 -20.60 -3.97
C TYR A 100 -3.18 -21.11 -2.96
N VAL A 101 -2.98 -22.30 -2.38
CA VAL A 101 -3.94 -22.86 -1.41
C VAL A 101 -4.01 -21.97 -0.16
N LEU A 102 -2.86 -21.48 0.32
CA LEU A 102 -2.81 -20.56 1.45
C LEU A 102 -3.51 -19.23 1.12
N ASP A 103 -3.27 -18.64 -0.04
CA ASP A 103 -3.90 -17.38 -0.46
C ASP A 103 -5.44 -17.52 -0.52
N VAL A 104 -5.95 -18.64 -1.06
CA VAL A 104 -7.38 -18.93 -1.06
C VAL A 104 -7.93 -19.09 0.36
N GLN A 105 -7.23 -19.78 1.25
CA GLN A 105 -7.65 -19.96 2.64
C GLN A 105 -7.69 -18.62 3.39
N VAL A 106 -6.65 -17.81 3.23
CA VAL A 106 -6.53 -16.49 3.86
C VAL A 106 -7.58 -15.52 3.32
N SER A 107 -7.80 -15.49 2.00
CA SER A 107 -8.85 -14.68 1.38
C SER A 107 -10.23 -14.96 1.97
N ARG A 108 -10.56 -16.25 2.21
CA ARG A 108 -11.82 -16.63 2.88
C ARG A 108 -11.89 -16.13 4.33
N VAL A 109 -10.77 -16.09 5.06
CA VAL A 109 -10.73 -15.55 6.42
C VAL A 109 -10.96 -14.03 6.38
N LEU A 110 -10.25 -13.32 5.50
CA LEU A 110 -10.40 -11.87 5.32
C LEU A 110 -11.84 -11.49 4.97
N GLN A 111 -12.47 -12.22 4.04
CA GLN A 111 -13.89 -12.04 3.71
C GLN A 111 -14.81 -12.24 4.92
N ARG A 112 -14.60 -13.28 5.73
CA ARG A 112 -15.39 -13.50 6.96
C ARG A 112 -15.21 -12.37 7.98
N LEU A 113 -14.00 -11.81 8.05
CA LEU A 113 -13.70 -10.63 8.86
C LEU A 113 -14.20 -9.33 8.22
N GLY A 114 -14.94 -9.39 7.12
CA GLY A 114 -15.53 -8.24 6.44
C GLY A 114 -14.55 -7.40 5.65
N TRP A 115 -13.33 -7.88 5.41
CA TRP A 115 -12.36 -7.20 4.54
C TRP A 115 -12.71 -7.35 3.07
N HIS A 116 -12.59 -6.25 2.32
CA HIS A 116 -12.59 -6.25 0.86
C HIS A 116 -11.17 -5.91 0.40
N VAL A 117 -10.45 -6.91 -0.12
CA VAL A 117 -9.07 -6.75 -0.58
C VAL A 117 -9.05 -6.72 -2.10
N ILE A 118 -8.50 -5.63 -2.62
CA ILE A 118 -8.31 -5.39 -4.05
C ILE A 118 -6.92 -5.90 -4.42
N HIS A 119 -6.85 -6.82 -5.37
CA HIS A 119 -5.58 -7.34 -5.89
C HIS A 119 -5.22 -6.58 -7.15
N VAL A 120 -4.09 -5.88 -7.13
CA VAL A 120 -3.62 -5.04 -8.22
C VAL A 120 -2.45 -5.72 -8.91
N ILE A 121 -2.60 -6.01 -10.21
CA ILE A 121 -1.54 -6.55 -11.05
C ILE A 121 -0.97 -5.48 -11.98
N LYS A 122 0.15 -5.79 -12.61
CA LYS A 122 0.86 -4.89 -13.53
C LYS A 122 0.02 -4.52 -14.76
N GLU A 123 -0.88 -5.40 -15.16
CA GLU A 123 -1.74 -5.28 -16.33
C GLU A 123 -2.95 -4.37 -16.08
N ASP A 124 -3.26 -4.04 -14.81
CA ASP A 124 -4.41 -3.21 -14.48
C ASP A 124 -4.20 -1.75 -14.87
N TRP A 125 -5.27 -1.12 -15.36
CA TRP A 125 -5.24 0.30 -15.67
C TRP A 125 -5.37 1.13 -14.39
N PRO A 126 -4.53 2.17 -14.18
CA PRO A 126 -4.56 2.95 -12.95
C PRO A 126 -5.92 3.56 -12.61
N THR A 127 -6.69 3.94 -13.62
CA THR A 127 -8.05 4.49 -13.46
C THR A 127 -9.05 3.46 -12.96
N GLU A 128 -8.91 2.19 -13.34
CA GLU A 128 -9.79 1.10 -12.89
C GLU A 128 -9.49 0.74 -11.45
N VAL A 129 -8.20 0.63 -11.09
CA VAL A 129 -7.74 0.40 -9.72
C VAL A 129 -8.26 1.47 -8.76
N VAL A 130 -8.16 2.75 -9.15
CA VAL A 130 -8.72 3.87 -8.38
C VAL A 130 -10.25 3.79 -8.32
N GLY A 131 -10.90 3.45 -9.42
CA GLY A 131 -12.35 3.32 -9.50
C GLY A 131 -12.91 2.24 -8.58
N GLU A 132 -12.24 1.08 -8.53
CA GLU A 132 -12.59 -0.03 -7.65
C GLU A 132 -12.41 0.36 -6.17
N ALA A 133 -11.23 0.90 -5.82
CA ALA A 133 -10.97 1.37 -4.45
C ALA A 133 -11.99 2.43 -4.01
N ARG A 134 -12.27 3.42 -4.86
CA ARG A 134 -13.29 4.44 -4.60
C ARG A 134 -14.67 3.81 -4.37
N THR A 135 -15.07 2.87 -5.22
CA THR A 135 -16.37 2.20 -5.13
C THR A 135 -16.49 1.41 -3.83
N ALA A 136 -15.46 0.64 -3.48
CA ALA A 136 -15.40 -0.11 -2.23
C ALA A 136 -15.50 0.81 -1.01
N LEU A 137 -14.73 1.90 -0.99
CA LEU A 137 -14.75 2.88 0.10
C LEU A 137 -16.12 3.54 0.25
N LEU A 138 -16.74 3.99 -0.84
CA LEU A 138 -18.07 4.61 -0.83
C LEU A 138 -19.14 3.63 -0.32
N ALA A 139 -19.12 2.38 -0.80
CA ALA A 139 -20.04 1.34 -0.36
C ALA A 139 -19.90 1.02 1.15
N ARG A 140 -18.73 1.32 1.73
CA ARG A 140 -18.38 1.06 3.14
C ARG A 140 -18.42 2.32 4.00
N GLY A 141 -19.01 3.40 3.49
CA GLY A 141 -19.36 4.58 4.30
C GLY A 141 -18.34 5.72 4.23
N TRP A 142 -17.28 5.62 3.44
CA TRP A 142 -16.42 6.76 3.17
C TRP A 142 -17.21 7.86 2.46
N ARG A 143 -17.05 9.10 2.91
CA ARG A 143 -17.65 10.28 2.29
C ARG A 143 -16.55 11.26 1.88
N PRO A 144 -16.37 11.55 0.58
CA PRO A 144 -15.42 12.55 0.14
C PRO A 144 -15.76 13.91 0.77
N ARG A 145 -14.76 14.61 1.31
CA ARG A 145 -14.93 16.00 1.72
C ARG A 145 -15.18 16.83 0.46
N LYS A 146 -16.21 17.69 0.51
CA LYS A 146 -16.49 18.69 -0.53
C LYS A 146 -15.39 19.74 -0.58
#